data_AF-A0A7C5DBL3-F1
#
_entry.id   AF-A0A7C5DBL3-F1
#
_cell.length_a   1.000
_cell.length_b   1.000
_cell.length_c   1.000
_cell.angle_alpha   90.00
_cell.angle_beta   90.00
_cell.angle_gamma   90.00
#
_symmetry.space_group_name_H-M   'P 1'
#
loop_
_entity.id
_entity.type
_entity.pdbx_description
1 polymer ?
#
loop_
_entity_poly.entity_id
_entity_poly.type
_entity_poly.pdbx_seq_one_letter_code
_entity_poly.pdbx_strand_id
1 'polypeptide(L)'
;GKLQEIERLFMVSLPSLETKEKTIKTFFPCPLPKNIYAKKVHMLVSDDDPWVKLEEAEKIASYYDADFTVLHNAGHINADSGYGKWELIEKLVIGEKSV
;
A
#
# COMPACT_ATOMS: atom_id res chain seq x y z
N GLY A 1 14.90 -9.61 -19.69
CA GLY A 1 14.85 -10.48 -18.51
C GLY A 1 13.41 -10.70 -18.14
N LYS A 2 13.01 -11.93 -17.78
CA LYS A 2 11.64 -12.22 -17.32
C LYS A 2 11.54 -11.72 -15.87
N LEU A 3 10.55 -10.89 -15.57
CA LEU A 3 10.31 -10.47 -14.17
C LEU A 3 9.91 -11.72 -13.38
N GLN A 4 10.62 -11.96 -12.28
CA GLN A 4 10.28 -13.05 -11.37
C GLN A 4 9.09 -12.64 -10.52
N GLU A 5 8.15 -13.55 -10.37
CA GLU A 5 6.99 -13.37 -9.50
C GLU A 5 7.44 -13.41 -8.04
N ILE A 6 7.00 -12.43 -7.25
CA ILE A 6 7.24 -12.36 -5.81
C ILE A 6 6.10 -13.05 -5.04
N GLU A 7 6.43 -13.65 -3.90
CA GLU A 7 5.42 -14.31 -3.06
C GLU A 7 4.43 -13.31 -2.48
N ARG A 8 4.91 -12.14 -2.03
CA ARG A 8 4.10 -11.15 -1.31
C ARG A 8 4.53 -9.73 -1.66
N LEU A 9 3.55 -8.89 -1.96
CA LEU A 9 3.71 -7.45 -2.15
C LEU A 9 2.98 -6.71 -1.02
N PHE A 10 3.68 -5.87 -0.28
CA PHE A 10 3.08 -4.99 0.73
C PHE A 10 3.08 -3.56 0.20
N MET A 11 1.89 -3.00 0.05
CA MET A 11 1.68 -1.62 -0.37
C MET A 11 1.18 -0.81 0.82
N VAL A 12 1.95 0.18 1.24
CA VAL A 12 1.69 0.97 2.46
C VAL A 12 1.51 2.44 2.09
N SER A 13 0.41 3.06 2.54
CA SER A 13 0.09 4.48 2.29
C SER A 13 0.32 4.91 0.84
N LEU A 14 -0.28 4.17 -0.09
CA LEU A 14 -0.21 4.50 -1.51
C LEU A 14 -0.74 5.93 -1.76
N PRO A 15 -0.02 6.76 -2.52
CA PRO A 15 -0.53 8.08 -2.90
C PRO A 15 -1.71 7.95 -3.87
N SER A 16 -2.58 8.97 -3.90
CA SER A 16 -3.62 9.05 -4.94
C SER A 16 -3.00 9.04 -6.33
N LEU A 17 -3.62 8.28 -7.25
CA LEU A 17 -3.22 8.17 -8.66
C LEU A 17 -3.44 9.47 -9.45
N GLU A 18 -4.13 10.45 -8.85
CA GLU A 18 -4.45 11.74 -9.46
C GLU A 18 -3.90 12.92 -8.64
N THR A 19 -2.94 12.68 -7.76
CA THR A 19 -2.40 13.75 -6.91
C THR A 19 -1.89 14.94 -7.73
N LYS A 20 -2.20 16.15 -7.25
CA LYS A 20 -1.80 17.42 -7.87
C LYS A 20 -0.52 17.99 -7.27
N GLU A 21 0.13 17.22 -6.40
CA GLU A 21 1.31 17.68 -5.67
C GLU A 21 2.46 17.95 -6.65
N LYS A 22 3.00 19.17 -6.59
CA LYS A 22 3.90 19.68 -7.64
C LYS A 22 5.24 18.95 -7.64
N THR A 23 5.68 18.48 -6.49
CA THR A 23 6.96 17.77 -6.28
C THR A 23 6.97 16.37 -6.89
N ILE A 24 5.82 15.71 -6.99
CA ILE A 24 5.73 14.32 -7.49
C ILE A 24 4.91 14.21 -8.79
N LYS A 25 4.51 15.34 -9.39
CA LYS A 25 3.72 15.40 -10.62
C LYS A 25 4.27 14.54 -11.76
N THR A 26 5.59 14.36 -11.87
CA THR A 26 6.22 13.56 -12.94
C THR A 26 5.91 12.07 -12.86
N PHE A 27 5.44 11.57 -11.72
CA PHE A 27 4.96 10.19 -11.56
C PHE A 27 3.53 10.00 -12.06
N PHE A 28 2.84 11.09 -12.43
CA PHE A 28 1.43 11.06 -12.81
C PHE A 28 1.21 11.54 -14.25
N PRO A 29 0.29 10.91 -15.00
CA PRO A 29 -0.61 9.82 -14.57
C PRO A 29 0.13 8.48 -14.42
N CYS A 30 -0.12 7.78 -13.32
CA CYS A 30 0.41 6.44 -13.07
C CYS A 30 -0.69 5.42 -13.41
N PRO A 31 -0.70 4.85 -14.64
CA PRO A 31 -1.70 3.84 -14.97
C PRO A 31 -1.46 2.61 -14.10
N LEU A 32 -2.54 2.07 -13.53
CA LEU A 32 -2.48 0.84 -12.74
C LEU A 32 -1.90 -0.29 -13.61
N PRO A 33 -0.74 -0.87 -13.27
CA PRO A 33 -0.19 -2.00 -14.01
C PRO A 33 -1.15 -3.18 -13.94
N LYS A 34 -1.40 -3.84 -15.08
CA LYS A 34 -2.28 -5.03 -15.15
C LYS A 34 -1.71 -6.25 -14.41
N ASN A 35 -0.39 -6.32 -14.28
CA ASN A 35 0.29 -7.41 -13.59
C ASN A 35 1.39 -6.84 -12.72
N ILE A 36 1.27 -7.05 -11.41
CA ILE A 36 2.23 -6.65 -10.38
C ILE A 36 3.19 -7.78 -10.02
N TYR A 37 3.09 -8.93 -10.69
CA TYR A 37 3.94 -10.11 -10.51
C TYR A 37 4.02 -10.54 -9.05
N ALA A 38 2.89 -10.54 -8.34
CA ALA A 38 2.81 -10.91 -6.93
C ALA A 38 1.69 -11.94 -6.72
N LYS A 39 1.98 -13.00 -5.95
CA LYS A 39 0.98 -14.03 -5.60
C LYS A 39 -0.03 -13.54 -4.57
N LYS A 40 0.44 -12.78 -3.59
CA LYS A 40 -0.37 -12.15 -2.55
C LYS A 40 -0.04 -10.67 -2.47
N VAL A 41 -1.08 -9.87 -2.25
CA VAL A 41 -0.97 -8.42 -2.21
C VAL A 41 -1.64 -7.96 -0.94
N HIS A 42 -0.92 -7.24 -0.10
CA HIS A 42 -1.44 -6.63 1.11
C HIS A 42 -1.39 -5.12 0.94
N MET A 43 -2.53 -4.46 1.11
CA MET A 43 -2.65 -3.02 1.12
C MET A 43 -2.94 -2.53 2.53
N LEU A 44 -2.06 -1.70 3.07
CA LEU A 44 -2.22 -1.07 4.37
C LEU A 44 -2.38 0.44 4.15
N VAL A 45 -3.52 0.97 4.55
CA VAL A 45 -3.83 2.40 4.44
C VAL A 45 -4.39 2.93 5.74
N SER A 46 -4.35 4.25 5.92
CA SER A 46 -5.09 4.90 7.00
C SER A 46 -6.36 5.54 6.49
N ASP A 47 -7.36 5.62 7.36
CA ASP A 47 -8.59 6.37 7.13
C ASP A 47 -8.43 7.89 7.32
N ASP A 48 -7.38 8.34 8.01
CA ASP A 48 -7.02 9.75 8.19
C ASP A 48 -5.81 10.17 7.34
N ASP A 49 -5.54 9.46 6.23
CA ASP A 49 -4.45 9.81 5.32
C ASP A 49 -4.81 11.08 4.51
N PRO A 50 -4.04 12.18 4.61
CA PRO A 50 -4.36 13.42 3.91
C PRO A 50 -4.05 13.37 2.40
N TRP A 51 -3.36 12.33 1.91
CA TRP A 51 -2.87 12.23 0.54
C TRP A 51 -3.67 11.28 -0.34
N VAL A 52 -4.45 10.37 0.24
CA VAL A 52 -5.28 9.41 -0.49
C VAL A 52 -6.65 9.27 0.16
N LYS A 53 -7.70 9.31 -0.66
CA LYS A 53 -9.05 9.00 -0.16
C LYS A 53 -9.19 7.50 0.02
N LEU A 54 -9.84 7.08 1.12
CA LEU A 54 -10.09 5.67 1.38
C LEU A 54 -10.80 4.97 0.21
N GLU A 55 -11.78 5.62 -0.42
CA GLU A 55 -12.50 5.09 -1.58
C GLU A 55 -11.58 4.85 -2.80
N GLU A 56 -10.55 5.69 -3.00
CA GLU A 56 -9.56 5.46 -4.06
C GLU A 56 -8.68 4.25 -3.72
N ALA A 57 -8.26 4.14 -2.46
CA ALA A 57 -7.48 3.01 -2.00
C ALA A 57 -8.25 1.68 -2.11
N GLU A 58 -9.55 1.66 -1.79
CA GLU A 58 -10.42 0.49 -1.95
C GLU A 58 -10.55 0.07 -3.42
N LYS A 59 -10.68 1.03 -4.34
CA LYS A 59 -10.70 0.73 -5.79
C LYS A 59 -9.41 0.07 -6.25
N ILE A 60 -8.26 0.54 -5.76
CA ILE A 60 -6.96 -0.05 -6.10
C ILE A 60 -6.83 -1.45 -5.50
N ALA A 61 -7.25 -1.64 -4.24
CA ALA A 61 -7.24 -2.95 -3.60
C ALA A 61 -8.12 -3.96 -4.33
N SER A 62 -9.33 -3.55 -4.72
CA SER A 62 -10.24 -4.39 -5.51
C SER A 62 -9.68 -4.70 -6.90
N TYR A 63 -8.95 -3.78 -7.53
CA TYR A 63 -8.31 -4.01 -8.82
C TYR A 63 -7.23 -5.10 -8.75
N TYR A 64 -6.50 -5.18 -7.63
CA TYR A 64 -5.42 -6.13 -7.42
C TYR A 64 -5.80 -7.39 -6.65
N ASP A 65 -7.08 -7.54 -6.28
CA ASP A 65 -7.54 -8.59 -5.35
C ASP A 65 -6.69 -8.64 -4.06
N ALA A 66 -6.38 -7.44 -3.54
CA ALA A 66 -5.48 -7.27 -2.41
C ALA A 66 -6.20 -7.39 -1.06
N ASP A 67 -5.51 -7.99 -0.09
CA ASP A 67 -5.89 -7.96 1.33
C ASP A 67 -5.79 -6.52 1.85
N PHE A 68 -6.94 -5.87 2.00
CA PHE A 68 -7.05 -4.47 2.36
C PHE A 68 -7.21 -4.30 3.88
N THR A 69 -6.23 -3.68 4.52
CA THR A 69 -6.21 -3.38 5.95
C THR A 69 -6.26 -1.86 6.15
N VAL A 70 -7.28 -1.40 6.86
CA VAL A 70 -7.43 0.01 7.24
C VAL A 70 -6.98 0.20 8.68
N LEU A 71 -6.03 1.10 8.89
CA LEU A 71 -5.54 1.50 10.20
C LEU A 71 -6.22 2.81 10.64
N HIS A 72 -6.96 2.74 11.74
CA HIS A 72 -7.68 3.88 12.29
C HIS A 72 -6.72 4.91 12.91
N ASN A 73 -6.82 6.18 12.50
CA ASN A 73 -6.00 7.30 12.98
C ASN A 73 -4.48 7.07 12.86
N ALA A 74 -4.05 6.44 11.77
CA ALA A 74 -2.65 6.12 11.51
C ALA A 74 -1.90 7.18 10.70
N GLY A 75 -2.59 8.24 10.24
CA GLY A 75 -2.03 9.27 9.36
C GLY A 75 -1.38 8.64 8.13
N HIS A 76 -0.21 9.13 7.69
CA HIS A 76 0.52 8.54 6.55
C HIS A 76 1.42 7.35 6.92
N ILE A 77 1.12 6.64 8.03
CA ILE A 77 1.87 5.47 8.53
C ILE A 77 3.39 5.72 8.56
N ASN A 78 3.80 6.93 8.97
CA ASN A 78 5.20 7.33 9.05
C ASN A 78 5.70 7.30 10.50
N ALA A 79 7.00 7.53 10.68
CA ALA A 79 7.61 7.57 12.01
C ALA A 79 6.98 8.66 12.91
N ASP A 80 6.59 9.80 12.32
CA ASP A 80 5.90 10.90 13.00
C ASP A 80 4.50 10.51 13.50
N SER A 81 3.79 9.60 12.81
CA SER A 81 2.52 9.01 13.24
C SER A 81 2.68 7.89 14.28
N GLY A 82 3.89 7.63 14.78
CA GLY A 82 4.16 6.57 15.76
C GLY A 82 4.44 5.19 15.15
N TYR A 83 4.56 5.08 13.83
CA TYR A 83 4.87 3.84 13.11
C TYR A 83 6.38 3.60 12.92
N GLY A 84 7.20 3.94 13.92
CA GLY A 84 8.65 3.70 13.87
C GLY A 84 9.03 2.22 14.03
N LYS A 85 8.57 1.60 15.12
CA LYS A 85 8.68 0.14 15.34
C LYS A 85 7.33 -0.49 15.05
N TRP A 86 7.02 -0.65 13.77
CA TRP A 86 5.72 -1.10 13.33
C TRP A 86 5.56 -2.61 13.54
N GLU A 87 5.15 -3.03 14.73
CA GLU A 87 5.04 -4.45 15.09
C GLU A 87 4.01 -5.21 14.24
N LEU A 88 3.01 -4.51 13.68
CA LEU A 88 2.01 -5.13 12.80
C LEU A 88 2.63 -5.60 11.49
N ILE A 89 3.42 -4.76 10.80
CA ILE A 89 4.08 -5.19 9.55
C ILE A 89 5.12 -6.27 9.84
N GLU A 90 5.81 -6.19 10.97
CA GLU A 90 6.73 -7.23 11.41
C GLU A 90 6.02 -8.58 11.58
N LYS A 91 4.85 -8.61 12.22
CA LYS A 91 4.03 -9.83 12.33
C LYS A 91 3.49 -10.31 10.99
N LEU A 92 3.10 -9.43 10.08
CA LEU A 92 2.61 -9.84 8.75
C LEU A 92 3.74 -10.43 7.90
N VAL A 93 4.94 -9.84 7.95
CA VAL A 93 6.09 -10.30 7.18
C VAL A 93 6.68 -11.59 7.77
N ILE A 94 6.81 -11.66 9.10
CA ILE A 94 7.47 -12.78 9.82
C ILE A 94 6.46 -13.88 10.19
N GLY A 95 5.26 -13.54 10.64
CA GLY A 95 4.29 -14.46 11.25
C GLY A 95 3.71 -15.52 10.31
N GLU A 96 3.67 -15.28 9.00
CA GLU A 96 3.33 -16.32 8.01
C GLU A 96 4.48 -17.33 7.79
N LYS A 97 5.69 -17.12 8.34
CA LYS A 97 6.67 -18.20 8.52
C LYS A 97 6.33 -18.98 9.80
N SER A 98 5.14 -19.56 9.85
CA SER A 98 4.81 -20.54 10.88
C SER A 98 4.32 -21.81 10.18
N VAL A 99 5.28 -22.74 10.08
CA VAL A 99 5.24 -24.18 9.71
C VAL A 99 4.85 -24.58 8.28
#